data_AF-A0A2G9ZQN5-F1
#
_entry.id   AF-A0A2G9ZQN5-F1
#
_cell.length_a   1.000
_cell.length_b   1.000
_cell.length_c   1.000
_cell.angle_alpha   90.00
_cell.angle_beta   90.00
_cell.angle_gamma   90.00
#
_symmetry.space_group_name_H-M   'P 1'
#
loop_
_entity.id
_entity.type
_entity.pdbx_description
1 polymer ?
#
loop_
_entity_poly.entity_id
_entity_poly.type
_entity_poly.pdbx_seq_one_letter_code
_entity_poly.pdbx_strand_id
1 'polypeptide(L)'
;VGKPKSARTVEGHVAFYNHEYIGAKMAERIMKRLKFSNEDSARVVNLVRNHMFYYNVGEVSAASVRRLIVKTGKENLSDLIDLRIADRLGSGLKNEMPYKLRHLQYMMEKVQNDPLSVKMLKVNGTDLMAILQVEPSPKIGAILEVLLAEVLEDPELNTVKYLTKRSLELNQLNLAELRAKAKEVIAEKQQEEDREMKRDFKV
;
A
#
# COMPACT_ATOMS: atom_id res chain seq x y z
N VAL A 1 5.90 -11.20 15.73
CA VAL A 1 6.89 -12.31 15.64
C VAL A 1 8.24 -11.95 15.00
N GLY A 2 8.32 -10.99 14.06
CA GLY A 2 9.57 -10.68 13.36
C GLY A 2 10.62 -9.87 14.13
N LYS A 3 10.17 -9.08 15.13
CA LYS A 3 10.98 -8.09 15.87
C LYS A 3 12.31 -8.63 16.45
N PRO A 4 12.34 -9.77 17.17
CA PRO A 4 13.62 -10.29 17.68
C PRO A 4 14.63 -10.65 16.58
N LYS A 5 14.14 -11.16 15.44
CA LYS A 5 15.00 -11.59 14.33
C LYS A 5 15.53 -10.43 13.50
N SER A 6 14.84 -9.29 13.53
CA SER A 6 15.23 -8.05 12.86
C SER A 6 16.08 -7.12 13.75
N ALA A 7 16.31 -7.48 15.00
CA ALA A 7 17.05 -6.65 15.94
C ALA A 7 18.48 -6.38 15.43
N ARG A 8 18.87 -5.10 15.38
CA ARG A 8 20.20 -4.63 15.01
C ARG A 8 20.59 -3.44 15.87
N THR A 9 21.84 -3.37 16.29
CA THR A 9 22.37 -2.18 16.95
C THR A 9 22.79 -1.16 15.90
N VAL A 10 22.24 0.04 15.96
CA VAL A 10 22.54 1.18 15.09
C VAL A 10 22.79 2.36 16.01
N GLU A 11 23.99 2.95 15.93
CA GLU A 11 24.40 4.11 16.74
C GLU A 11 24.16 3.94 18.26
N GLY A 12 24.37 2.72 18.78
CA GLY A 12 24.17 2.41 20.20
C GLY A 12 22.72 2.09 20.61
N HIS A 13 21.76 2.18 19.70
CA HIS A 13 20.36 1.84 19.94
C HIS A 13 19.95 0.56 19.21
N VAL A 14 19.02 -0.21 19.79
CA VAL A 14 18.46 -1.40 19.14
C VAL A 14 17.31 -0.97 18.22
N ALA A 15 17.52 -1.12 16.91
CA ALA A 15 16.53 -0.90 15.87
C ALA A 15 15.96 -2.22 15.33
N PHE A 16 14.76 -2.13 14.72
CA PHE A 16 14.01 -3.28 14.20
C PHE A 16 13.52 -3.03 12.77
N TYR A 17 14.43 -2.60 11.89
CA TYR A 17 14.08 -2.31 10.49
C TYR A 17 13.53 -3.54 9.77
N ASN A 18 12.51 -3.35 8.93
CA ASN A 18 11.90 -4.37 8.07
C ASN A 18 11.32 -5.59 8.82
N HIS A 19 10.97 -5.42 10.10
CA HIS A 19 10.47 -6.52 10.93
C HIS A 19 9.09 -7.03 10.51
N GLU A 20 8.30 -6.20 9.84
CA GLU A 20 7.03 -6.51 9.20
C GLU A 20 7.21 -7.52 8.06
N TYR A 21 8.22 -7.35 7.21
CA TYR A 21 8.51 -8.29 6.11
C TYR A 21 9.07 -9.61 6.64
N ILE A 22 9.97 -9.55 7.63
CA ILE A 22 10.50 -10.75 8.30
C ILE A 22 9.37 -11.48 9.02
N GLY A 23 8.53 -10.73 9.73
CA GLY A 23 7.37 -11.22 10.46
C GLY A 23 6.36 -11.91 9.55
N ALA A 24 6.03 -11.31 8.41
CA ALA A 24 5.12 -11.88 7.43
C ALA A 24 5.62 -13.22 6.87
N LYS A 25 6.91 -13.30 6.51
CA LYS A 25 7.54 -14.57 6.06
C LYS A 25 7.55 -15.64 7.16
N MET A 26 7.72 -15.23 8.42
CA MET A 26 7.65 -16.16 9.55
C MET A 26 6.22 -16.64 9.80
N ALA A 27 5.24 -15.73 9.77
CA ALA A 27 3.82 -16.05 9.93
C ALA A 27 3.36 -17.05 8.88
N GLU A 28 3.69 -16.82 7.60
CA GLU A 28 3.38 -17.73 6.50
C GLU A 28 3.88 -19.16 6.76
N ARG A 29 5.15 -19.31 7.17
CA ARG A 29 5.76 -20.61 7.48
C ARG A 29 5.09 -21.28 8.68
N ILE A 30 4.75 -20.51 9.71
CA ILE A 30 4.09 -21.01 10.91
C ILE A 30 2.68 -21.50 10.57
N MET A 31 1.89 -20.70 9.86
CA MET A 31 0.52 -21.04 9.50
C MET A 31 0.45 -22.25 8.56
N LYS A 32 1.38 -22.34 7.60
CA LYS A 32 1.52 -23.53 6.75
C LYS A 32 1.82 -24.79 7.56
N ARG A 33 2.74 -24.70 8.54
CA ARG A 33 3.06 -25.82 9.43
C ARG A 33 1.87 -26.24 10.31
N LEU A 34 1.07 -25.27 10.73
CA LEU A 34 -0.14 -25.48 11.53
C LEU A 34 -1.38 -25.83 10.69
N LYS A 35 -1.25 -25.95 9.35
CA LYS A 35 -2.31 -26.33 8.41
C LYS A 35 -3.54 -25.39 8.43
N PHE A 36 -3.31 -24.09 8.60
CA PHE A 36 -4.37 -23.09 8.38
C PHE A 36 -4.82 -23.10 6.91
N SER A 37 -6.05 -22.60 6.67
CA SER A 37 -6.55 -22.38 5.32
C SER A 37 -5.64 -21.41 4.55
N ASN A 38 -5.62 -21.52 3.22
CA ASN A 38 -4.86 -20.59 2.38
C ASN A 38 -5.40 -19.16 2.51
N GLU A 39 -6.71 -19.02 2.69
CA GLU A 39 -7.40 -17.74 2.87
C GLU A 39 -6.96 -17.05 4.17
N ASP A 40 -7.04 -17.74 5.31
CA ASP A 40 -6.58 -17.19 6.59
C ASP A 40 -5.09 -16.89 6.56
N SER A 41 -4.30 -17.78 5.96
CA SER A 41 -2.85 -17.58 5.81
C SER A 41 -2.55 -16.32 5.00
N ALA A 42 -3.24 -16.11 3.88
CA ALA A 42 -3.06 -14.93 3.05
C ALA A 42 -3.46 -13.65 3.80
N ARG A 43 -4.61 -13.65 4.47
CA ARG A 43 -5.11 -12.52 5.27
C ARG A 43 -4.15 -12.14 6.39
N VAL A 44 -3.73 -13.10 7.22
CA VAL A 44 -2.81 -12.84 8.34
C VAL A 44 -1.44 -12.37 7.85
N VAL A 45 -0.89 -13.00 6.82
CA VAL A 45 0.41 -12.58 6.23
C VAL A 45 0.33 -11.17 5.68
N ASN A 46 -0.80 -10.81 5.06
CA ASN A 46 -1.05 -9.49 4.52
C ASN A 46 -1.16 -8.43 5.62
N LEU A 47 -1.92 -8.69 6.68
CA LEU A 47 -2.03 -7.82 7.85
C LEU A 47 -0.67 -7.62 8.53
N VAL A 48 0.08 -8.69 8.78
CA VAL A 48 1.43 -8.61 9.38
C VAL A 48 2.40 -7.85 8.47
N ARG A 49 2.29 -7.97 7.15
CA ARG A 49 3.15 -7.22 6.23
C ARG A 49 2.86 -5.72 6.27
N ASN A 50 1.60 -5.33 6.41
CA ASN A 50 1.15 -3.94 6.29
C ASN A 50 0.83 -3.26 7.64
N HIS A 51 1.04 -3.93 8.78
CA HIS A 51 0.74 -3.35 10.12
C HIS A 51 1.57 -2.11 10.47
N MET A 52 2.77 -1.98 9.86
CA MET A 52 3.62 -0.82 10.02
C MET A 52 3.24 0.23 8.98
N PHE A 53 2.63 1.31 9.45
CA PHE A 53 2.38 2.52 8.65
C PHE A 53 2.44 3.77 9.54
N TYR A 54 2.83 4.89 8.91
CA TYR A 54 2.79 6.21 9.51
C TYR A 54 1.40 6.82 9.34
N TYR A 55 0.91 7.50 10.39
CA TYR A 55 -0.32 8.26 10.29
C TYR A 55 -0.34 9.44 11.26
N ASN A 56 -0.44 10.63 10.70
CA ASN A 56 -0.70 11.85 11.45
C ASN A 56 -1.72 12.73 10.72
N VAL A 57 -2.58 13.37 11.50
CA VAL A 57 -3.66 14.22 10.96
C VAL A 57 -3.05 15.50 10.43
N GLY A 58 -3.41 15.86 9.20
CA GLY A 58 -2.87 17.04 8.51
C GLY A 58 -1.60 16.78 7.70
N GLU A 59 -0.91 15.66 7.95
CA GLU A 59 0.30 15.29 7.20
C GLU A 59 0.00 14.17 6.18
N VAL A 60 -0.71 13.13 6.61
CA VAL A 60 -1.00 12.00 5.71
C VAL A 60 -2.19 12.32 4.81
N SER A 61 -1.92 12.33 3.50
CA SER A 61 -2.89 12.62 2.45
C SER A 61 -3.92 11.49 2.25
N ALA A 62 -5.05 11.83 1.63
CA ALA A 62 -6.04 10.85 1.16
C ALA A 62 -5.43 9.81 0.19
N ALA A 63 -4.46 10.22 -0.63
CA ALA A 63 -3.74 9.33 -1.53
C ALA A 63 -2.92 8.26 -0.78
N SER A 64 -2.25 8.64 0.31
CA SER A 64 -1.55 7.67 1.18
C SER A 64 -2.53 6.68 1.81
N VAL A 65 -3.72 7.12 2.23
CA VAL A 65 -4.77 6.22 2.74
C VAL A 65 -5.27 5.28 1.66
N ARG A 66 -5.52 5.76 0.43
CA ARG A 66 -5.88 4.89 -0.71
C ARG A 66 -4.82 3.83 -0.97
N ARG A 67 -3.54 4.19 -1.00
CA ARG A 67 -2.43 3.22 -1.15
C ARG A 67 -2.41 2.19 -0.03
N LEU A 68 -2.67 2.59 1.22
CA LEU A 68 -2.78 1.64 2.33
C LEU A 68 -3.92 0.65 2.12
N ILE A 69 -5.08 1.12 1.64
CA ILE A 69 -6.22 0.25 1.31
C ILE A 69 -5.86 -0.70 0.16
N VAL A 70 -5.21 -0.22 -0.90
CA VAL A 70 -4.77 -1.08 -2.02
C VAL A 70 -3.81 -2.18 -1.54
N LYS A 71 -2.84 -1.83 -0.68
CA LYS A 71 -1.88 -2.80 -0.12
C LYS A 71 -2.52 -3.81 0.82
N THR A 72 -3.53 -3.38 1.59
CA THR A 72 -4.15 -4.20 2.65
C THR A 72 -5.38 -4.95 2.16
N GLY A 73 -6.04 -4.52 1.08
CA GLY A 73 -7.35 -5.03 0.69
C GLY A 73 -8.47 -4.41 1.53
N LYS A 74 -9.58 -4.09 0.86
CA LYS A 74 -10.73 -3.40 1.47
C LYS A 74 -11.40 -4.26 2.54
N GLU A 75 -11.40 -5.57 2.34
CA GLU A 75 -11.97 -6.57 3.25
C GLU A 75 -11.22 -6.66 4.59
N ASN A 76 -9.98 -6.19 4.65
CA ASN A 76 -9.12 -6.32 5.84
C ASN A 76 -9.00 -5.01 6.64
N LEU A 77 -9.77 -3.96 6.32
CA LEU A 77 -9.60 -2.65 6.95
C LEU A 77 -9.96 -2.64 8.44
N SER A 78 -11.02 -3.36 8.83
CA SER A 78 -11.37 -3.51 10.25
C SER A 78 -10.25 -4.24 11.00
N ASP A 79 -9.82 -5.38 10.48
CA ASP A 79 -8.74 -6.18 11.07
C ASP A 79 -7.42 -5.39 11.20
N LEU A 80 -7.13 -4.48 10.24
CA LEU A 80 -5.95 -3.61 10.31
C LEU A 80 -6.05 -2.59 11.46
N ILE A 81 -7.24 -2.01 11.69
CA ILE A 81 -7.49 -1.11 12.82
C ILE A 81 -7.41 -1.87 14.14
N ASP A 82 -8.01 -3.05 14.23
CA ASP A 82 -7.95 -3.90 15.43
C ASP A 82 -6.52 -4.32 15.75
N LEU A 83 -5.72 -4.68 14.73
CA LEU A 83 -4.31 -4.96 14.90
C LEU A 83 -3.54 -3.74 15.44
N ARG A 84 -3.85 -2.54 14.94
CA ARG A 84 -3.24 -1.29 15.44
C ARG A 84 -3.63 -1.00 16.88
N ILE A 85 -4.87 -1.29 17.28
CA ILE A 85 -5.33 -1.20 18.68
C ILE A 85 -4.55 -2.19 19.54
N ALA A 86 -4.45 -3.45 19.12
CA ALA A 86 -3.74 -4.50 19.84
C ALA A 86 -2.26 -4.15 20.05
N ASP A 87 -1.57 -3.63 19.02
CA ASP A 87 -0.17 -3.20 19.12
C ASP A 87 0.01 -2.06 20.14
N ARG A 88 -0.92 -1.11 20.17
CA ARG A 88 -0.89 0.02 21.12
C ARG A 88 -1.08 -0.44 22.56
N LEU A 89 -2.09 -1.27 22.79
CA LEU A 89 -2.37 -1.86 24.11
C LEU A 89 -1.21 -2.74 24.57
N GLY A 90 -0.67 -3.59 23.68
CA GLY A 90 0.48 -4.44 23.95
C GLY A 90 1.77 -3.67 24.23
N SER A 91 1.85 -2.41 23.78
CA SER A 91 2.96 -1.50 24.09
C SER A 91 2.76 -0.68 25.37
N GLY A 92 1.69 -0.95 26.13
CA GLY A 92 1.40 -0.29 27.42
C GLY A 92 0.68 1.05 27.30
N LEU A 93 0.19 1.43 26.11
CA LEU A 93 -0.60 2.66 25.95
C LEU A 93 -2.02 2.42 26.45
N LYS A 94 -2.51 3.30 27.33
CA LYS A 94 -3.84 3.17 27.95
C LYS A 94 -5.01 3.51 27.02
N ASN A 95 -4.76 4.33 25.99
CA ASN A 95 -5.78 4.74 25.03
C ASN A 95 -5.64 3.92 23.74
N GLU A 96 -6.55 2.95 23.59
CA GLU A 96 -6.69 2.09 22.41
C GLU A 96 -6.96 2.88 21.14
N MET A 97 -7.89 3.83 21.21
CA MET A 97 -8.43 4.58 20.07
C MET A 97 -8.18 6.08 20.24
N PRO A 98 -6.94 6.57 20.06
CA PRO A 98 -6.67 8.01 20.04
C PRO A 98 -7.37 8.68 18.86
N TYR A 99 -7.49 10.01 18.91
CA TYR A 99 -8.08 10.81 17.83
C TYR A 99 -7.48 10.48 16.45
N LYS A 100 -6.16 10.34 16.36
CA LYS A 100 -5.48 9.99 15.10
C LYS A 100 -5.98 8.67 14.49
N LEU A 101 -6.25 7.66 15.31
CA LEU A 101 -6.72 6.35 14.83
C LEU A 101 -8.19 6.41 14.38
N ARG A 102 -9.05 7.14 15.12
CA ARG A 102 -10.43 7.40 14.68
C ARG A 102 -10.48 8.20 13.37
N HIS A 103 -9.59 9.18 13.23
CA HIS A 103 -9.48 9.98 12.00
C HIS A 103 -9.01 9.13 10.83
N LEU A 104 -8.05 8.20 11.04
CA LEU A 104 -7.66 7.23 10.01
C LEU A 104 -8.85 6.36 9.57
N GLN A 105 -9.61 5.84 10.52
CA GLN A 105 -10.80 5.02 10.24
C GLN A 105 -11.82 5.79 9.40
N TYR A 106 -12.12 7.04 9.78
CA TYR A 106 -12.97 7.94 8.98
C TYR A 106 -12.41 8.15 7.56
N MET A 107 -11.10 8.39 7.43
CA MET A 107 -10.49 8.58 6.11
C MET A 107 -10.57 7.31 5.26
N MET A 108 -10.34 6.13 5.85
CA MET A 108 -10.52 4.86 5.17
C MET A 108 -11.96 4.71 4.67
N GLU A 109 -12.95 5.02 5.51
CA GLU A 109 -14.36 4.97 5.12
C GLU A 109 -14.70 5.92 3.97
N LYS A 110 -14.09 7.11 3.96
CA LYS A 110 -14.28 8.12 2.92
C LYS A 110 -13.74 7.69 1.56
N VAL A 111 -12.55 7.07 1.53
CA VAL A 111 -11.83 6.79 0.26
C VAL A 111 -11.90 5.33 -0.21
N GLN A 112 -12.46 4.41 0.57
CA GLN A 112 -12.56 2.97 0.22
C GLN A 112 -13.42 2.67 -1.03
N ASN A 113 -14.14 3.67 -1.56
CA ASN A 113 -14.95 3.55 -2.76
C ASN A 113 -14.36 4.33 -3.95
N ASP A 114 -13.21 4.99 -3.77
CA ASP A 114 -12.45 5.60 -4.86
C ASP A 114 -11.94 4.50 -5.83
N PRO A 115 -11.40 4.85 -7.00
CA PRO A 115 -10.83 3.86 -7.92
C PRO A 115 -9.53 3.25 -7.35
N LEU A 116 -9.68 2.14 -6.62
CA LEU A 116 -8.58 1.48 -5.90
C LEU A 116 -7.97 0.29 -6.64
N SER A 117 -8.47 -0.06 -7.82
CA SER A 117 -7.92 -1.16 -8.61
C SER A 117 -8.02 -0.86 -10.10
N VAL A 118 -7.22 -1.55 -10.89
CA VAL A 118 -7.26 -1.47 -12.36
C VAL A 118 -8.67 -1.74 -12.90
N LYS A 119 -9.44 -2.62 -12.23
CA LYS A 119 -10.82 -2.94 -12.60
C LYS A 119 -11.80 -1.78 -12.41
N MET A 120 -11.45 -0.77 -11.60
CA MET A 120 -12.27 0.41 -11.33
C MET A 120 -11.91 1.60 -12.23
N LEU A 121 -10.86 1.47 -13.05
CA LEU A 121 -10.54 2.47 -14.06
C LEU A 121 -11.65 2.53 -15.12
N LYS A 122 -11.87 3.72 -15.68
CA LYS A 122 -12.85 3.92 -16.77
C LYS A 122 -12.40 3.36 -18.11
N VAL A 123 -11.16 2.88 -18.21
CA VAL A 123 -10.64 2.12 -19.34
C VAL A 123 -10.09 0.79 -18.84
N ASN A 124 -10.24 -0.26 -19.63
CA ASN A 124 -9.69 -1.59 -19.34
C ASN A 124 -8.65 -1.99 -20.39
N GLY A 125 -8.07 -3.19 -20.24
CA GLY A 125 -7.05 -3.67 -21.17
C GLY A 125 -7.53 -3.82 -22.61
N THR A 126 -8.78 -4.23 -22.82
CA THR A 126 -9.38 -4.35 -24.16
C THR A 126 -9.53 -2.98 -24.82
N ASP A 127 -9.98 -1.97 -24.07
CA ASP A 127 -10.08 -0.60 -24.57
C ASP A 127 -8.69 -0.08 -24.99
N LEU A 128 -7.68 -0.29 -24.14
CA LEU A 128 -6.31 0.15 -24.44
C LEU A 128 -5.73 -0.57 -25.67
N MET A 129 -5.97 -1.86 -25.84
CA MET A 129 -5.53 -2.60 -27.03
C MET A 129 -6.16 -2.03 -28.31
N ALA A 130 -7.46 -1.71 -28.28
CA ALA A 130 -8.15 -1.12 -29.42
C ALA A 130 -7.66 0.31 -29.73
N ILE A 131 -7.45 1.14 -28.71
CA ILE A 131 -6.96 2.52 -28.84
C ILE A 131 -5.52 2.56 -29.37
N LEU A 132 -4.66 1.72 -28.81
CA LEU A 132 -3.22 1.72 -29.11
C LEU A 132 -2.89 0.89 -30.36
N GLN A 133 -3.85 0.11 -30.88
CA GLN A 133 -3.67 -0.83 -31.98
C GLN A 133 -2.54 -1.83 -31.71
N VAL A 134 -2.53 -2.41 -30.52
CA VAL A 134 -1.51 -3.37 -30.09
C VAL A 134 -2.14 -4.70 -29.67
N GLU A 135 -1.40 -5.77 -29.91
CA GLU A 135 -1.75 -7.11 -29.44
C GLU A 135 -1.62 -7.24 -27.91
N PRO A 136 -2.29 -8.24 -27.30
CA PRO A 136 -2.18 -8.54 -25.89
C PRO A 136 -0.72 -8.68 -25.45
N SER A 137 -0.31 -7.88 -24.46
CA SER A 137 1.07 -7.91 -23.96
C SER A 137 1.18 -7.45 -22.49
N PRO A 138 2.25 -7.85 -21.77
CA PRO A 138 2.51 -7.37 -20.40
C PRO A 138 2.61 -5.85 -20.29
N LYS A 139 2.89 -5.17 -21.41
CA LYS A 139 2.96 -3.71 -21.48
C LYS A 139 1.61 -3.05 -21.16
N ILE A 140 0.50 -3.62 -21.60
CA ILE A 140 -0.85 -3.09 -21.31
C ILE A 140 -1.13 -3.11 -19.80
N GLY A 141 -0.76 -4.21 -19.12
CA GLY A 141 -0.87 -4.30 -17.67
C GLY A 141 -0.05 -3.22 -16.96
N ALA A 142 1.20 -3.01 -17.40
CA ALA A 142 2.07 -1.98 -16.83
C ALA A 142 1.54 -0.55 -17.08
N ILE A 143 0.92 -0.28 -18.22
CA ILE A 143 0.25 1.01 -18.49
C ILE A 143 -0.91 1.20 -17.50
N LEU A 144 -1.77 0.20 -17.31
CA LEU A 144 -2.89 0.27 -16.37
C LEU A 144 -2.42 0.47 -14.91
N GLU A 145 -1.28 -0.13 -14.53
CA GLU A 145 -0.67 0.08 -13.22
C GLU A 145 -0.21 1.54 -13.02
N VAL A 146 0.41 2.14 -14.04
CA VAL A 146 0.81 3.56 -13.98
C VAL A 146 -0.42 4.47 -13.90
N LEU A 147 -1.44 4.21 -14.74
CA LEU A 147 -2.69 4.98 -14.71
C LEU A 147 -3.38 4.87 -13.35
N LEU A 148 -3.42 3.68 -12.76
CA LEU A 148 -3.95 3.50 -11.41
C LEU A 148 -3.13 4.29 -10.39
N ALA A 149 -1.80 4.29 -10.48
CA ALA A 149 -0.96 5.05 -9.57
C ALA A 149 -1.25 6.56 -9.62
N GLU A 150 -1.47 7.13 -10.81
CA GLU A 150 -1.89 8.53 -10.99
C GLU A 150 -3.30 8.78 -10.43
N VAL A 151 -4.25 7.87 -10.65
CA VAL A 151 -5.62 7.98 -10.10
C VAL A 151 -5.67 7.81 -8.58
N LEU A 152 -4.75 7.05 -7.98
CA LEU A 152 -4.62 6.98 -6.53
C LEU A 152 -4.13 8.31 -5.93
N GLU A 153 -3.40 9.12 -6.70
CA GLU A 153 -3.07 10.50 -6.30
C GLU A 153 -4.28 11.41 -6.42
N ASP A 154 -4.93 11.40 -7.59
CA ASP A 154 -6.12 12.20 -7.87
C ASP A 154 -7.23 11.36 -8.53
N PRO A 155 -8.28 10.98 -7.78
CA PRO A 155 -9.40 10.17 -8.29
C PRO A 155 -10.14 10.81 -9.47
N GLU A 156 -10.12 12.14 -9.60
CA GLU A 156 -10.79 12.88 -10.68
C GLU A 156 -10.13 12.61 -12.04
N LEU A 157 -8.89 12.10 -12.05
CA LEU A 157 -8.22 11.66 -13.27
C LEU A 157 -8.84 10.40 -13.88
N ASN A 158 -9.72 9.69 -13.16
CA ASN A 158 -10.38 8.49 -13.65
C ASN A 158 -11.50 8.80 -14.66
N THR A 159 -11.13 9.42 -15.78
CA THR A 159 -12.01 9.74 -16.90
C THR A 159 -11.48 9.08 -18.17
N VAL A 160 -12.39 8.63 -19.04
CA VAL A 160 -12.00 8.01 -20.33
C VAL A 160 -11.08 8.96 -21.11
N LYS A 161 -11.40 10.27 -21.15
CA LYS A 161 -10.62 11.27 -21.87
C LYS A 161 -9.17 11.35 -21.38
N TYR A 162 -8.96 11.44 -20.07
CA TYR A 162 -7.61 11.52 -19.49
C TYR A 162 -6.85 10.21 -19.70
N LEU A 163 -7.45 9.07 -19.32
CA LEU A 163 -6.80 7.77 -19.36
C LEU A 163 -6.41 7.37 -20.79
N THR A 164 -7.27 7.63 -21.77
CA THR A 164 -6.97 7.40 -23.19
C THR A 164 -5.79 8.24 -23.65
N LYS A 165 -5.81 9.56 -23.41
CA LYS A 165 -4.69 10.45 -23.77
C LYS A 165 -3.39 9.99 -23.12
N ARG A 166 -3.43 9.70 -21.83
CA ARG A 166 -2.26 9.31 -21.05
C ARG A 166 -1.71 7.95 -21.49
N SER A 167 -2.57 7.02 -21.88
CA SER A 167 -2.14 5.71 -22.38
C SER A 167 -1.32 5.81 -23.68
N LEU A 168 -1.62 6.75 -24.58
CA LEU A 168 -0.85 7.01 -25.80
C LEU A 168 0.57 7.50 -25.49
N GLU A 169 0.71 8.37 -24.50
CA GLU A 169 2.01 8.86 -24.02
C GLU A 169 2.83 7.72 -23.39
N LEU A 170 2.19 6.92 -22.52
CA LEU A 170 2.82 5.78 -21.85
C LEU A 170 3.21 4.66 -22.82
N ASN A 171 2.50 4.51 -23.95
CA ASN A 171 2.86 3.51 -24.96
C ASN A 171 4.20 3.82 -25.65
N GLN A 172 4.76 5.02 -25.54
CA GLN A 172 6.11 5.31 -26.06
C GLN A 172 7.23 4.72 -25.18
N LEU A 173 6.90 4.36 -23.94
CA LEU A 173 7.86 3.81 -22.99
C LEU A 173 8.00 2.29 -23.15
N ASN A 174 9.16 1.76 -22.78
CA ASN A 174 9.39 0.33 -22.69
C ASN A 174 8.86 -0.25 -21.36
N LEU A 175 8.79 -1.57 -21.27
CA LEU A 175 8.23 -2.27 -20.10
C LEU A 175 8.99 -1.98 -18.79
N ALA A 176 10.31 -1.79 -18.86
CA ALA A 176 11.12 -1.49 -17.68
C ALA A 176 10.84 -0.07 -17.17
N GLU A 177 10.73 0.90 -18.08
CA GLU A 177 10.39 2.30 -17.76
C GLU A 177 8.98 2.42 -17.16
N LEU A 178 7.99 1.71 -17.70
CA LEU A 178 6.63 1.69 -17.15
C LEU A 178 6.61 1.12 -15.72
N ARG A 179 7.31 0.01 -15.49
CA ARG A 179 7.43 -0.59 -14.15
C ARG A 179 8.20 0.30 -13.19
N ALA A 180 9.17 1.06 -13.67
CA ALA A 180 9.88 2.05 -12.86
C ALA A 180 8.93 3.19 -12.46
N LYS A 181 8.17 3.76 -13.41
CA LYS A 181 7.18 4.81 -13.12
C LYS A 181 6.10 4.39 -12.14
N ALA A 182 5.54 3.19 -12.31
CA ALA A 182 4.56 2.65 -11.36
C ALA A 182 5.16 2.51 -9.95
N LYS A 183 6.45 2.16 -9.86
CA LYS A 183 7.17 2.10 -8.58
C LYS A 183 7.53 3.47 -8.04
N GLU A 184 7.93 4.45 -8.85
CA GLU A 184 8.29 5.81 -8.41
C GLU A 184 7.11 6.48 -7.72
N VAL A 185 5.93 6.49 -8.35
CA VAL A 185 4.70 7.06 -7.76
C VAL A 185 4.35 6.39 -6.41
N ILE A 186 4.70 5.12 -6.23
CA ILE A 186 4.44 4.35 -5.01
C ILE A 186 5.57 4.49 -3.97
N ALA A 187 6.83 4.62 -4.39
CA ALA A 187 8.04 4.51 -3.56
C ALA A 187 8.66 5.85 -3.17
N GLU A 188 8.53 6.90 -4.00
CA GLU A 188 9.03 8.25 -3.66
C GLU A 188 8.46 8.71 -2.32
N LYS A 189 7.18 8.44 -2.07
CA LYS A 189 6.51 8.82 -0.82
C LYS A 189 6.82 7.92 0.36
N GLN A 190 7.10 6.63 0.13
CA GLN A 190 7.46 5.71 1.22
C GLN A 190 8.85 6.05 1.78
N GLN A 191 9.77 6.54 0.92
CA GLN A 191 11.06 7.09 1.37
C GLN A 191 10.93 8.49 1.98
N GLU A 192 10.01 9.32 1.52
CA GLU A 192 9.77 10.65 2.09
C GLU A 192 9.15 10.55 3.50
N GLU A 193 8.14 9.70 3.68
CA GLU A 193 7.53 9.38 4.99
C GLU A 193 8.57 8.75 5.96
N ASP A 194 9.45 7.86 5.48
CA ASP A 194 10.55 7.30 6.28
C ASP A 194 11.65 8.33 6.60
N ARG A 195 11.91 9.31 5.73
CA ARG A 195 12.89 10.39 5.94
C ARG A 195 12.38 11.43 6.94
N GLU A 196 11.10 11.80 6.88
CA GLU A 196 10.48 12.69 7.87
C GLU A 196 10.47 12.04 9.25
N MET A 197 10.14 10.74 9.33
CA MET A 197 10.22 9.97 10.57
C MET A 197 11.65 9.94 11.16
N LYS A 198 12.67 9.82 10.32
CA LYS A 198 14.08 9.92 10.75
C LYS A 198 14.43 11.32 11.29
N ARG A 199 13.96 12.37 10.61
CA ARG A 199 14.20 13.77 10.99
C ARG A 199 13.59 14.12 12.34
N ASP A 200 12.35 13.69 12.58
CA ASP A 200 11.59 14.05 13.78
C ASP A 200 12.01 13.25 15.01
N PHE A 201 12.59 12.06 14.82
CA PHE A 201 13.08 11.21 15.90
C PHE A 201 14.61 11.20 16.08
N LYS A 202 15.36 12.04 15.35
CA LYS A 202 16.83 12.11 15.36
C LYS A 202 17.49 10.71 15.29
N VAL A 203 17.09 9.92 14.29
CA VAL A 203 17.75 8.64 13.92
C VAL A 203 18.14 8.68 12.45
#